data_AF-A0A9P6WIJ0-F1
#
_entry.id   AF-A0A9P6WIJ0-F1
#
_cell.length_a   1.000
_cell.length_b   1.000
_cell.length_c   1.000
_cell.angle_alpha   90.00
_cell.angle_beta   90.00
_cell.angle_gamma   90.00
#
_symmetry.space_group_name_H-M   'P 1'
#
loop_
_entity.id
_entity.type
_entity.pdbx_description
1 polymer ?
#
loop_
_entity_poly.entity_id
_entity_poly.type
_entity_poly.pdbx_seq_one_letter_code
_entity_poly.pdbx_strand_id
1 'polypeptide(L)'
;MSSPTMIMLKHTALWGGGIIGLGVILYNFTVPTDEELLSRMSPEIRADVEKHRELRQQEQKVLMDIAKKTAASDKPIWQTGELYNPWEGTGNKLLIDKINFEKEQAENKLKNELEALKEQQKKLK
;
A
#
# COMPACT_ATOMS: atom_id res chain seq x y z
N MET A 1 49.86 11.62 14.53
CA MET A 1 49.87 11.09 13.14
C MET A 1 48.60 10.25 12.98
N SER A 2 47.61 10.69 12.21
CA SER A 2 46.37 9.91 12.01
C SER A 2 46.71 8.62 11.27
N SER A 3 46.25 7.48 11.80
CA SER A 3 46.41 6.19 11.11
C SER A 3 45.84 6.30 9.68
N PRO A 4 46.53 5.77 8.66
CA PRO A 4 46.05 5.79 7.26
C PRO A 4 44.66 5.15 7.11
N THR A 5 44.33 4.18 7.96
CA THR A 5 43.01 3.54 8.00
C THR A 5 41.90 4.51 8.41
N MET A 6 42.19 5.43 9.33
CA MET A 6 41.22 6.42 9.81
C MET A 6 40.94 7.51 8.77
N ILE A 7 41.94 7.84 7.93
CA ILE A 7 41.78 8.76 6.81
C ILE A 7 40.88 8.14 5.74
N MET A 8 41.10 6.86 5.42
CA MET A 8 40.27 6.14 4.43
C MET A 8 38.81 6.05 4.88
N LEU A 9 38.55 5.70 6.14
CA LEU A 9 37.20 5.61 6.71
C LEU A 9 36.44 6.95 6.66
N LYS A 10 37.11 8.06 6.95
CA LYS A 10 36.53 9.41 6.86
C LYS A 10 36.11 9.76 5.42
N HIS A 11 36.96 9.44 4.44
CA HIS A 11 36.62 9.66 3.03
C HIS A 11 35.45 8.78 2.60
N THR A 12 35.43 7.49 2.95
CA THR A 12 34.33 6.59 2.61
C THR A 12 33.01 7.05 3.23
N ALA A 13 33.02 7.52 4.48
CA ALA A 13 31.82 8.06 5.12
C ALA A 13 31.34 9.36 4.46
N LEU A 14 32.25 10.23 4.04
CA LEU A 14 31.92 11.51 3.39
C LEU A 14 31.36 11.28 1.97
N TRP A 15 32.01 10.43 1.17
CA TRP A 15 31.53 10.08 -0.17
C TRP A 15 30.23 9.26 -0.12
N GLY A 16 30.15 8.27 0.78
CA GLY A 16 28.95 7.45 0.95
C GLY A 16 27.76 8.27 1.45
N GLY A 17 27.97 9.12 2.46
CA GLY A 17 26.95 10.06 2.93
C GLY A 17 26.55 11.07 1.86
N GLY A 18 27.52 11.55 1.07
CA GLY A 18 27.26 12.44 -0.07
C GLY A 18 26.38 11.81 -1.15
N ILE A 19 26.62 10.54 -1.51
CA ILE A 19 25.81 9.82 -2.49
C ILE A 19 24.38 9.60 -1.98
N ILE A 20 24.23 9.16 -0.72
CA ILE A 20 22.91 8.93 -0.12
C ILE A 20 22.15 10.26 -0.01
N GLY A 21 22.81 11.31 0.48
CA GLY A 21 22.22 12.64 0.60
C GLY A 21 21.80 13.21 -0.75
N LEU A 22 22.64 13.07 -1.78
CA LEU A 22 22.31 13.47 -3.14
C LEU A 22 21.10 12.69 -3.68
N GLY A 23 21.02 11.39 -3.41
CA GLY A 23 19.87 10.56 -3.78
C GLY A 23 18.55 11.04 -3.15
N VAL A 24 18.58 11.40 -1.87
CA VAL A 24 17.39 11.94 -1.17
C VAL A 24 16.98 13.31 -1.73
N ILE A 25 17.96 14.17 -2.06
CA ILE A 25 17.68 15.49 -2.66
C ILE A 25 17.06 15.32 -4.05
N LEU A 26 17.64 14.47 -4.90
CA LEU A 26 17.12 14.17 -6.23
C LEU A 26 15.70 13.60 -6.16
N TYR A 27 15.47 12.66 -5.24
CA TYR A 27 14.14 12.07 -5.04
C TYR A 27 13.09 13.13 -4.72
N ASN A 28 13.34 13.98 -3.72
CA ASN A 28 12.40 15.03 -3.32
C ASN A 28 12.17 16.08 -4.41
N PHE A 29 13.16 16.32 -5.29
CA PHE A 29 13.03 17.31 -6.35
C PHE A 29 12.36 16.77 -7.62
N THR A 30 12.55 15.48 -7.93
CA THR A 30 12.09 14.90 -9.21
C THR A 30 10.75 14.19 -9.09
N VAL A 31 10.39 13.69 -7.90
CA VAL A 31 9.17 12.93 -7.69
C VAL A 31 8.08 13.88 -7.17
N PRO A 32 6.95 14.05 -7.89
CA PRO A 32 5.84 14.86 -7.42
C PRO A 32 5.18 14.23 -6.19
N THR A 33 4.65 15.07 -5.30
CA THR A 33 3.86 14.61 -4.15
C THR A 33 2.53 14.00 -4.61
N ASP A 34 1.90 13.16 -3.78
CA ASP A 34 0.62 12.53 -4.12
C ASP A 34 -0.48 13.54 -4.45
N GLU A 35 -0.51 14.68 -3.75
CA GLU A 35 -1.47 15.76 -4.01
C GLU A 35 -1.18 16.47 -5.34
N GLU A 36 0.10 16.71 -5.64
CA GLU A 36 0.51 17.31 -6.89
C GLU A 36 0.23 16.35 -8.07
N LEU A 37 0.46 15.05 -7.88
CA LEU A 37 0.12 14.03 -8.85
C LEU A 37 -1.39 13.97 -9.09
N LEU A 38 -2.20 13.96 -8.01
CA LEU A 38 -3.65 13.96 -8.10
C LEU A 38 -4.16 15.23 -8.80
N SER A 39 -3.58 16.39 -8.50
CA SER A 39 -3.95 17.67 -9.13
C SER A 39 -3.55 17.79 -10.60
N ARG A 40 -2.62 16.96 -11.08
CA ARG A 40 -2.29 16.81 -12.51
C ARG A 40 -3.19 15.80 -13.23
N MET A 41 -3.84 14.90 -12.51
CA MET A 41 -4.78 13.93 -13.11
C MET A 41 -6.07 14.61 -13.57
N SER A 42 -6.70 14.07 -14.62
CA SER A 42 -8.03 14.47 -15.07
C SER A 42 -9.09 14.21 -13.97
N PRO A 43 -10.18 14.98 -13.91
CA PRO A 43 -11.19 14.85 -12.86
C PRO A 43 -11.83 13.45 -12.80
N GLU A 44 -11.94 12.77 -13.95
CA GLU A 44 -12.45 11.39 -14.02
C GLU A 44 -11.56 10.41 -13.25
N ILE A 45 -10.25 10.47 -13.47
CA ILE A 45 -9.30 9.57 -12.81
C ILE A 45 -9.24 9.85 -11.30
N ARG A 46 -9.42 11.11 -10.88
CA ARG A 46 -9.49 11.44 -9.45
C ARG A 46 -10.70 10.78 -8.78
N ALA A 47 -11.86 10.80 -9.44
CA ALA A 47 -13.06 10.18 -8.91
C ALA A 47 -12.90 8.66 -8.77
N ASP A 48 -12.28 8.00 -9.76
CA ASP A 48 -11.98 6.57 -9.69
C ASP A 48 -10.95 6.22 -8.60
N VAL A 49 -9.91 7.05 -8.46
CA VAL A 49 -8.87 6.91 -7.42
C VAL A 49 -9.49 6.97 -6.02
N GLU A 50 -10.40 7.91 -5.80
CA GLU A 50 -11.11 8.07 -4.52
C GLU A 50 -12.07 6.91 -4.27
N LYS A 51 -12.87 6.55 -5.29
CA LYS A 51 -13.82 5.43 -5.21
C LYS A 51 -13.14 4.10 -4.87
N HIS A 52 -11.91 3.89 -5.36
CA HIS A 52 -11.16 2.65 -5.15
C HIS A 52 -10.05 2.76 -4.09
N ARG A 53 -9.98 3.87 -3.35
CA ARG A 53 -8.97 4.08 -2.31
C ARG A 53 -9.04 3.02 -1.22
N GLU A 54 -10.23 2.76 -0.69
CA GLU A 54 -10.44 1.78 0.37
C GLU A 54 -10.12 0.35 -0.08
N LEU A 55 -10.55 -0.02 -1.30
CA LEU A 55 -10.25 -1.33 -1.88
C LEU A 55 -8.74 -1.56 -1.98
N ARG A 56 -7.99 -0.59 -2.53
CA ARG A 56 -6.53 -0.70 -2.66
C ARG A 56 -5.81 -0.81 -1.32
N GLN A 57 -6.26 -0.06 -0.32
CA GLN A 57 -5.69 -0.17 1.03
C GLN A 57 -5.91 -1.56 1.63
N GLN A 58 -7.06 -2.18 1.37
CA GLN A 58 -7.31 -3.54 1.82
C GLN A 58 -6.50 -4.57 1.04
N GLU A 59 -6.38 -4.44 -0.28
CA GLU A 59 -5.52 -5.31 -1.10
C GLU A 59 -4.08 -5.30 -0.59
N GLN A 60 -3.55 -4.12 -0.25
CA GLN A 60 -2.22 -3.99 0.34
C GLN A 60 -2.10 -4.64 1.72
N LYS A 61 -3.13 -4.53 2.58
CA LYS A 61 -3.14 -5.21 3.88
C LYS A 61 -3.12 -6.72 3.72
N VAL A 62 -3.97 -7.26 2.84
CA VAL A 62 -4.03 -8.69 2.53
C VAL A 62 -2.67 -9.17 1.97
N LEU A 63 -2.09 -8.41 1.04
CA LEU A 63 -0.78 -8.71 0.49
C LEU A 63 0.31 -8.73 1.57
N MET A 64 0.30 -7.76 2.49
CA MET A 64 1.24 -7.71 3.60
C MET A 64 1.09 -8.91 4.55
N ASP A 65 -0.14 -9.35 4.81
CA ASP A 65 -0.40 -10.51 5.65
C ASP A 65 0.05 -11.81 4.97
N ILE A 66 -0.16 -11.95 3.66
CA ILE A 66 0.40 -13.04 2.85
C ILE A 66 1.93 -13.03 2.91
N ALA A 67 2.54 -11.84 2.77
CA ALA A 67 3.99 -11.69 2.85
C ALA A 67 4.53 -12.11 4.23
N LYS A 68 3.84 -11.76 5.33
CA LYS A 68 4.21 -12.21 6.69
C LYS A 68 4.10 -13.72 6.85
N LYS A 69 2.99 -14.32 6.41
CA LYS A 69 2.79 -15.78 6.47
C LYS A 69 3.87 -16.52 5.68
N THR A 70 4.18 -15.99 4.51
CA THR A 70 5.20 -16.54 3.63
C THR A 70 6.60 -16.35 4.19
N ALA A 71 6.91 -15.22 4.82
CA ALA A 71 8.19 -15.01 5.48
C ALA A 71 8.42 -15.97 6.67
N ALA A 72 7.35 -16.46 7.29
CA ALA A 72 7.41 -17.49 8.32
C ALA A 72 7.50 -18.93 7.73
N SER A 73 7.34 -19.08 6.42
CA SER A 73 7.43 -20.36 5.73
C SER A 73 8.86 -20.60 5.23
N ASP A 74 9.30 -21.85 5.26
CA ASP A 74 10.59 -22.26 4.68
C ASP A 74 10.61 -22.25 3.14
N LYS A 75 9.44 -22.03 2.52
CA LYS A 75 9.30 -21.97 1.06
C LYS A 75 9.37 -20.53 0.55
N PRO A 76 10.03 -20.27 -0.59
CA PRO A 76 10.10 -18.94 -1.15
C PRO A 76 8.74 -18.43 -1.66
N ILE A 77 8.57 -17.11 -1.73
CA ILE A 77 7.28 -16.45 -2.00
C ILE A 77 6.59 -16.90 -3.30
N TRP A 78 7.37 -17.22 -4.33
CA TRP A 78 6.84 -17.67 -5.61
C TRP A 78 6.29 -19.11 -5.60
N GLN A 79 6.47 -19.87 -4.50
CA GLN A 79 6.02 -21.26 -4.35
C GLN A 79 4.93 -21.48 -3.28
N THR A 80 4.53 -20.45 -2.53
CA THR A 80 3.58 -20.61 -1.41
C THR A 80 2.11 -20.69 -1.83
N GLY A 81 1.78 -20.44 -3.10
CA GLY A 81 0.46 -20.72 -3.69
C GLY A 81 -0.68 -19.77 -3.32
N GLU A 82 -0.48 -18.84 -2.37
CA GLU A 82 -1.48 -17.82 -2.02
C GLU A 82 -1.55 -16.68 -3.07
N LEU A 83 -0.42 -16.36 -3.71
CA LEU A 83 -0.35 -15.38 -4.79
C LEU A 83 -0.36 -16.04 -6.16
N TYR A 84 -0.93 -15.36 -7.14
CA TYR A 84 -0.88 -15.81 -8.53
C TYR A 84 0.55 -15.86 -9.07
N ASN A 85 0.99 -17.05 -9.46
CA ASN A 85 2.22 -17.28 -10.20
C ASN A 85 1.93 -17.33 -11.71
N PRO A 86 2.45 -16.40 -12.53
CA PRO A 86 2.20 -16.37 -13.97
C PRO A 86 2.85 -17.53 -14.75
N TRP A 87 3.86 -18.19 -14.19
CA TRP A 87 4.59 -19.27 -14.86
C TRP A 87 3.96 -20.64 -14.65
N GLU A 88 3.39 -20.87 -13.47
CA GLU A 88 2.77 -22.14 -13.07
C GLU A 88 1.23 -22.06 -13.09
N GLY A 89 0.67 -20.87 -13.37
CA GLY A 89 -0.78 -20.65 -13.39
C GLY A 89 -1.49 -20.94 -12.07
N THR A 90 -0.72 -20.97 -10.96
CA THR A 90 -1.20 -21.39 -9.64
C THR A 90 -1.48 -20.17 -8.78
N GLY A 91 -2.55 -20.21 -7.97
CA GLY A 91 -2.94 -19.13 -7.05
C GLY A 91 -4.07 -18.23 -7.58
N ASN A 92 -4.61 -17.37 -6.71
CA ASN A 92 -5.71 -16.48 -7.06
C ASN A 92 -5.21 -15.22 -7.77
N LYS A 93 -5.77 -14.93 -8.95
CA LYS A 93 -5.44 -13.74 -9.74
C LYS A 93 -5.88 -12.43 -9.07
N LEU A 94 -6.91 -12.49 -8.23
CA LEU A 94 -7.43 -11.37 -7.46
C LEU A 94 -7.07 -11.57 -5.98
N LEU A 95 -6.53 -10.54 -5.34
CA LEU A 95 -6.26 -10.54 -3.90
C LEU A 95 -7.55 -10.39 -3.09
N ILE A 96 -8.50 -9.63 -3.64
CA ILE A 96 -9.83 -9.39 -3.08
C ILE A 96 -10.84 -9.51 -4.21
N ASP A 97 -11.94 -10.23 -3.94
CA ASP A 97 -13.08 -10.26 -4.85
C ASP A 97 -13.83 -8.93 -4.78
N LYS A 98 -13.55 -8.03 -5.71
CA LYS A 98 -14.14 -6.68 -5.80
C LYS A 98 -15.67 -6.68 -5.63
N ILE A 99 -16.35 -7.65 -6.26
CA ILE A 99 -17.82 -7.76 -6.20
C ILE A 99 -18.30 -8.06 -4.78
N ASN A 100 -17.63 -8.98 -4.08
CA ASN A 100 -18.01 -9.34 -2.72
C ASN A 100 -17.71 -8.20 -1.76
N PHE A 101 -16.56 -7.54 -1.95
CA PHE A 101 -16.20 -6.36 -1.16
C PHE A 101 -17.22 -5.22 -1.32
N GLU A 102 -17.62 -4.89 -2.55
CA GLU A 102 -18.61 -3.85 -2.81
C GLU A 102 -19.99 -4.21 -2.21
N LYS A 103 -20.37 -5.49 -2.23
CA LYS A 103 -21.60 -5.98 -1.57
C LYS A 103 -21.54 -5.83 -0.05
N GLU A 104 -20.46 -6.26 0.59
CA GLU A 104 -20.27 -6.13 2.03
C GLU A 104 -20.32 -4.66 2.47
N GLN A 105 -19.68 -3.77 1.70
CA GLN A 105 -19.74 -2.33 1.97
C GLN A 105 -21.16 -1.76 1.85
N ALA A 106 -21.92 -2.19 0.83
CA ALA A 106 -23.31 -1.77 0.67
C ALA A 106 -24.19 -2.28 1.81
N GLU A 107 -24.02 -3.54 2.24
CA GLU A 107 -24.74 -4.11 3.38
C GLU A 107 -24.43 -3.39 4.70
N ASN A 108 -23.16 -3.05 4.94
CA ASN A 108 -22.74 -2.33 6.13
C ASN A 108 -23.33 -0.90 6.17
N LYS A 109 -23.35 -0.20 5.03
CA LYS A 109 -24.01 1.11 4.93
C LYS A 109 -25.50 1.02 5.24
N LEU A 110 -26.19 0.03 4.65
CA LEU A 110 -27.61 -0.20 4.90
C LEU A 110 -27.90 -0.51 6.37
N LYS A 111 -27.09 -1.37 7.01
CA LYS A 111 -27.23 -1.67 8.45
C LYS A 111 -27.06 -0.42 9.31
N ASN A 112 -26.05 0.40 9.03
CA ASN A 112 -25.80 1.65 9.76
C ASN A 112 -26.96 2.64 9.61
N GLU A 113 -27.53 2.77 8.42
CA GLU A 113 -28.71 3.61 8.18
C GLU A 113 -29.93 3.11 8.97
N LEU A 114 -30.18 1.80 8.95
CA LEU A 114 -31.27 1.18 9.72
C LEU A 114 -31.11 1.40 11.23
N GLU A 115 -29.88 1.31 11.74
CA GLU A 115 -29.57 1.59 13.15
C GLU A 115 -29.81 3.06 13.49
N ALA A 116 -29.34 3.99 12.66
CA ALA A 116 -29.57 5.42 12.84
C ALA A 116 -31.08 5.76 12.84
N LEU A 117 -31.86 5.15 11.94
CA LEU A 117 -33.32 5.31 11.89
C LEU A 117 -34.00 4.73 13.13
N LYS A 118 -33.56 3.57 13.63
CA LYS A 118 -34.08 2.99 14.88
C LYS A 118 -33.79 3.89 16.07
N GLU A 119 -32.60 4.47 16.15
CA GLU A 119 -32.26 5.42 17.21
C GLU A 119 -33.11 6.70 17.14
N GLN A 120 -33.33 7.24 15.94
CA GLN A 120 -34.22 8.38 15.75
C GLN A 120 -35.65 8.07 16.19
N GLN A 121 -36.19 6.90 15.79
CA GLN A 121 -37.51 6.46 16.23
C GLN A 121 -37.59 6.29 17.76
N LYS A 122 -36.51 5.80 18.39
CA LYS A 122 -36.44 5.65 19.85
C LYS A 122 -36.37 7.00 20.57
N LYS A 123 -35.79 8.04 19.95
CA LYS A 123 -35.76 9.42 20.49
C LYS A 123 -37.07 10.18 20.29
N LEU A 124 -37.87 9.79 19.30
CA LEU A 124 -39.18 10.39 18.98
C LEU A 124 -40.34 9.77 19.77
N LYS A 125 -40.13 8.61 20.40
CA LYS A 125 -41.05 7.97 21.33
C LYS A 125 -40.69 8.31 22.77
#